data_AF-A0A347TN81-F1
#
_entry.id   AF-A0A347TN81-F1
#
_cell.length_a   1.000
_cell.length_b   1.000
_cell.length_c   1.000
_cell.angle_alpha   90.00
_cell.angle_beta   90.00
_cell.angle_gamma   90.00
#
_symmetry.space_group_name_H-M   'P 1'
#
loop_
_entity.id
_entity.type
_entity.pdbx_description
1 polymer ?
#
loop_
_entity_poly.entity_id
_entity_poly.type
_entity_poly.pdbx_seq_one_letter_code
_entity_poly.pdbx_strand_id
1 'polypeptide(L)'
;MNKKSYSLIELLFVLTLISIITASFYSNINFDKFQSNIDLATNRLILYLKQTRYQALIDNKAEQNQTKWHKKRWTLKFFECREKIGGLYYVIYSDKNMMGHPNKQESLKDPLSNKYIYSSNQCSVDNDTSKYVLLTKEFGIEKIDVSCKMDSSLGKISFGEDGFVYKKLSNNKNEHYKYKINKPCIIKLYDKNNNTREIVIEHTTGYIYQKPHKI
;
A
#
# COMPACT_ATOMS: atom_id res chain seq x y z
N MET A 1 51.09 48.89 5.29
CA MET A 1 50.18 47.78 5.67
C MET A 1 49.03 48.36 6.49
N ASN A 2 47.86 48.59 5.87
CA ASN A 2 46.67 49.02 6.61
C ASN A 2 45.99 47.80 7.21
N LYS A 3 46.06 47.63 8.54
CA LYS A 3 45.19 46.71 9.26
C LYS A 3 43.78 47.31 9.22
N LYS A 4 42.89 46.73 8.42
CA LYS A 4 41.47 47.06 8.45
C LYS A 4 40.90 46.47 9.73
N SER A 5 40.60 47.32 10.72
CA SER A 5 39.84 46.92 11.90
C SER A 5 38.36 46.98 11.56
N TYR A 6 37.66 45.87 11.74
CA TYR A 6 36.20 45.81 11.63
C TYR A 6 35.58 46.57 12.81
N SER A 7 34.48 47.28 12.55
CA SER A 7 33.78 48.00 13.61
C SER A 7 33.03 47.01 14.51
N LEU A 8 32.98 47.30 15.82
CA LEU A 8 32.19 46.50 16.77
C LEU A 8 30.72 46.40 16.34
N ILE A 9 30.17 47.43 15.70
CA ILE A 9 28.79 47.43 15.19
C ILE A 9 28.60 46.48 14.00
N GLU A 10 29.62 46.35 13.15
CA GLU A 10 29.61 45.48 11.97
C GLU A 10 29.62 44.01 12.41
N LEU A 11 30.43 43.70 13.42
CA LEU A 11 30.44 42.37 14.05
C LEU A 11 29.06 42.03 14.65
N LEU A 12 28.45 42.98 15.34
CA LEU A 12 27.14 42.79 15.98
C LEU A 12 26.05 42.54 14.92
N PHE A 13 26.08 43.30 13.83
CA PHE A 13 25.16 43.13 12.70
C PHE A 13 25.32 41.74 12.05
N VAL A 14 26.55 41.30 11.80
CA VAL A 14 26.82 39.96 11.24
C VAL A 14 26.32 38.85 12.17
N LEU A 15 26.52 38.96 13.49
CA LEU A 15 26.03 37.98 14.46
C LEU A 15 24.50 37.91 14.50
N THR A 16 23.81 39.06 14.39
CA THR A 16 22.35 39.08 14.32
C THR A 16 21.82 38.41 13.05
N LEU A 17 22.44 38.68 11.90
CA LEU A 17 22.09 38.05 10.63
C LEU A 17 22.32 36.53 10.68
N ILE A 18 23.46 36.08 11.22
CA ILE A 18 23.75 34.65 11.39
C ILE A 18 22.72 33.98 12.31
N SER A 19 22.28 34.65 13.38
CA SER A 19 21.23 34.10 14.27
C SER A 19 19.88 33.95 13.56
N ILE A 20 19.46 34.94 12.78
CA ILE A 20 18.20 34.89 12.03
C ILE A 20 18.24 33.77 10.98
N ILE A 21 19.35 33.69 10.23
CA ILE A 21 19.55 32.68 9.20
C ILE A 21 19.56 31.28 9.83
N THR A 22 20.34 31.07 10.89
CA THR A 22 20.41 29.76 11.57
C THR A 22 19.05 29.36 12.17
N ALA A 23 18.33 30.27 12.82
CA ALA A 23 16.99 30.02 13.35
C ALA A 23 15.99 29.61 12.24
N SER A 24 16.07 30.21 11.05
CA SER A 24 15.21 29.86 9.91
C SER A 24 15.48 28.43 9.38
N PHE A 25 16.73 27.96 9.44
CA PHE A 25 17.07 26.58 9.07
C PHE A 25 16.65 25.55 10.13
N TYR A 26 16.71 25.88 11.42
CA TYR A 26 16.29 24.97 12.49
C TYR A 26 14.78 24.68 12.50
N SER A 27 13.94 25.58 11.98
CA SER A 27 12.49 25.39 11.91
C SER A 27 12.03 24.30 10.91
N ASN A 28 12.91 23.83 10.02
CA ASN A 28 12.54 22.96 8.90
C ASN A 28 12.95 21.48 9.04
N ILE A 29 13.39 21.02 10.21
CA ILE A 29 13.99 19.68 10.37
C ILE A 29 13.00 18.61 10.93
N ASN A 30 11.69 18.92 11.04
CA ASN A 30 10.69 17.98 11.59
C ASN A 30 9.72 17.37 10.56
N PHE A 31 10.07 17.30 9.27
CA PHE A 31 9.18 16.68 8.26
C PHE A 31 8.91 15.19 8.53
N ASP A 32 9.88 14.46 9.08
CA ASP A 32 9.71 13.03 9.42
C ASP A 32 8.78 12.80 10.63
N LYS A 33 8.55 13.82 11.48
CA LYS A 33 7.62 13.72 12.62
C LYS A 33 6.14 13.87 12.24
N PHE A 34 5.85 14.37 11.05
CA PHE A 34 4.46 14.63 10.61
C PHE A 34 3.78 13.40 9.99
N GLN A 35 4.54 12.42 9.53
CA GLN A 35 4.00 11.23 8.88
C GLN A 35 3.75 10.14 9.92
N SER A 36 2.48 9.97 10.33
CA SER A 36 2.11 8.91 11.26
C SER A 36 2.33 7.51 10.64
N ASN A 37 2.49 6.48 11.46
CA ASN A 37 2.65 5.10 10.96
C ASN A 37 1.46 4.66 10.08
N ILE A 38 0.25 5.14 10.38
CA ILE A 38 -0.93 4.88 9.55
C ILE A 38 -0.84 5.60 8.19
N ASP A 39 -0.23 6.79 8.12
CA ASP A 39 0.04 7.45 6.84
C ASP A 39 1.07 6.68 6.01
N LEU A 40 2.14 6.17 6.63
CA LEU A 40 3.13 5.31 5.97
C LEU A 40 2.48 4.02 5.43
N ALA A 41 1.65 3.36 6.24
CA ALA A 41 0.89 2.17 5.81
C ALA A 41 -0.03 2.50 4.62
N THR A 42 -0.75 3.61 4.71
CA THR A 42 -1.70 4.08 3.68
C THR A 42 -0.97 4.32 2.37
N ASN A 43 0.12 5.09 2.40
CA ASN A 43 0.91 5.42 1.21
C ASN A 43 1.54 4.17 0.59
N ARG A 44 2.07 3.26 1.40
CA ARG A 44 2.62 1.98 0.93
C ARG A 44 1.54 1.12 0.28
N LEU A 45 0.36 1.03 0.89
CA LEU A 45 -0.75 0.25 0.35
C LEU A 45 -1.27 0.86 -0.96
N ILE A 46 -1.37 2.18 -1.06
CA ILE A 46 -1.70 2.89 -2.31
C ILE A 46 -0.68 2.57 -3.40
N LEU A 47 0.62 2.65 -3.09
CA LEU A 47 1.70 2.31 -4.03
C LEU A 47 1.54 0.90 -4.57
N TYR A 48 1.30 -0.07 -3.69
CA TYR A 48 1.17 -1.47 -4.08
C TYR A 48 -0.15 -1.80 -4.79
N LEU A 49 -1.26 -1.15 -4.44
CA LEU A 49 -2.50 -1.25 -5.21
C LEU A 49 -2.29 -0.72 -6.63
N LYS A 50 -1.61 0.43 -6.79
CA LYS A 50 -1.27 0.98 -8.11
C LYS A 50 -0.36 0.03 -8.87
N GLN A 51 0.66 -0.53 -8.22
CA GLN A 51 1.56 -1.51 -8.83
C GLN A 51 0.79 -2.77 -9.26
N THR A 52 -0.13 -3.28 -8.45
CA THR A 52 -0.97 -4.43 -8.81
C THR A 52 -1.82 -4.14 -10.03
N ARG A 53 -2.42 -2.94 -10.10
CA ARG A 53 -3.17 -2.49 -11.27
C ARG A 53 -2.29 -2.42 -12.51
N TYR A 54 -1.11 -1.80 -12.43
CA TYR A 54 -0.19 -1.75 -13.56
C TYR A 54 0.26 -3.14 -14.01
N GLN A 55 0.55 -4.03 -13.06
CA GLN A 55 0.89 -5.40 -13.35
C GLN A 55 -0.25 -6.12 -14.09
N ALA A 56 -1.51 -5.91 -13.69
CA ALA A 56 -2.67 -6.47 -14.39
C ALA A 56 -2.82 -5.97 -15.84
N LEU A 57 -2.50 -4.70 -16.09
CA LEU A 57 -2.58 -4.11 -17.43
C LEU A 57 -1.47 -4.62 -18.36
N ILE A 58 -0.28 -4.91 -17.82
CA ILE A 58 0.88 -5.37 -18.60
C ILE A 58 0.82 -6.90 -18.81
N ASP A 59 0.48 -7.64 -17.76
CA ASP A 59 0.50 -9.10 -17.74
C ASP A 59 -0.86 -9.67 -18.13
N ASN A 60 -1.17 -9.59 -19.42
CA ASN A 60 -2.43 -10.08 -19.96
C ASN A 60 -2.61 -11.58 -19.72
N LYS A 61 -3.60 -11.93 -18.89
CA LYS A 61 -3.97 -13.32 -18.59
C LYS A 61 -5.06 -13.86 -19.50
N ALA A 62 -5.72 -13.03 -20.30
CA ALA A 62 -6.82 -13.42 -21.17
C ALA A 62 -6.32 -14.31 -22.31
N GLU A 63 -6.32 -15.62 -22.07
CA GLU A 63 -6.09 -16.62 -23.10
C GLU A 63 -7.44 -17.06 -23.67
N GLN A 64 -7.66 -16.85 -24.97
CA GLN A 64 -8.92 -17.18 -25.66
C GLN A 64 -9.37 -18.64 -25.47
N ASN A 65 -8.42 -19.57 -25.29
CA ASN A 65 -8.70 -21.00 -25.17
C ASN A 65 -8.88 -21.48 -23.71
N GLN A 66 -8.60 -20.66 -22.70
CA GLN A 66 -8.70 -21.07 -21.29
C GLN A 66 -9.93 -20.46 -20.60
N THR A 67 -11.01 -21.21 -20.49
CA THR A 67 -12.28 -20.77 -19.84
C THR A 67 -12.18 -20.33 -18.37
N LYS A 68 -11.04 -20.54 -17.70
CA LYS A 68 -10.75 -20.15 -16.31
C LYS A 68 -9.61 -19.15 -16.17
N TRP A 69 -9.21 -18.50 -17.26
CA TRP A 69 -8.09 -17.54 -17.27
C TRP A 69 -8.24 -16.46 -16.19
N HIS A 70 -9.48 -16.02 -15.90
CA HIS A 70 -9.78 -14.97 -14.93
C HIS A 70 -9.40 -15.33 -13.48
N LYS A 71 -9.12 -16.61 -13.19
CA LYS A 71 -8.53 -17.02 -11.90
C LYS A 71 -7.12 -16.49 -11.72
N LYS A 72 -6.38 -16.25 -12.79
CA LYS A 72 -4.99 -15.80 -12.77
C LYS A 72 -4.84 -14.27 -12.61
N ARG A 73 -5.94 -13.51 -12.48
CA ARG A 73 -5.86 -12.04 -12.37
C ARG A 73 -5.07 -11.62 -11.13
N TRP A 74 -4.28 -10.56 -11.30
CA TRP A 74 -3.52 -9.97 -10.22
C TRP A 74 -4.43 -9.45 -9.12
N THR A 75 -4.17 -9.92 -7.90
CA THR A 75 -5.03 -9.72 -6.74
C THR A 75 -4.21 -9.31 -5.53
N LEU A 76 -4.65 -8.26 -4.85
CA LEU A 76 -4.23 -7.94 -3.49
C LEU A 76 -5.27 -8.48 -2.51
N LYS A 77 -4.85 -9.29 -1.55
CA LYS A 77 -5.73 -9.88 -0.54
C LYS A 77 -5.20 -9.63 0.87
N PHE A 78 -6.09 -9.25 1.77
CA PHE A 78 -5.81 -9.11 3.20
C PHE A 78 -6.02 -10.43 3.93
N PHE A 79 -5.22 -10.66 4.97
CA PHE A 79 -5.21 -11.86 5.79
C PHE A 79 -4.93 -11.53 7.25
N GLU A 80 -5.38 -12.43 8.12
CA GLU A 80 -5.06 -12.42 9.54
C GLU A 80 -3.94 -13.42 9.81
N CYS A 81 -3.05 -13.05 10.72
CA CYS A 81 -2.10 -13.98 11.33
C CYS A 81 -2.85 -15.03 12.15
N ARG A 82 -2.22 -16.16 12.46
CA ARG A 82 -2.79 -17.14 13.40
C ARG A 82 -3.07 -16.48 14.76
N GLU A 83 -4.12 -16.92 15.44
CA GLU A 83 -4.62 -16.34 16.70
C GLU A 83 -3.51 -16.12 17.75
N LYS A 84 -2.60 -17.08 17.93
CA LYS A 84 -1.48 -16.98 18.88
C LYS A 84 -0.51 -15.83 18.61
N ILE A 85 -0.42 -15.39 17.36
CA ILE A 85 0.52 -14.36 16.91
C ILE A 85 -0.20 -13.02 16.81
N GLY A 86 -1.43 -13.03 16.27
CA GLY A 86 -2.23 -11.84 16.03
C GLY A 86 -1.66 -10.93 14.94
N GLY A 87 -2.53 -10.08 14.40
CA GLY A 87 -2.19 -9.06 13.43
C GLY A 87 -2.64 -9.36 12.00
N LEU A 88 -2.32 -8.41 11.13
CA LEU A 88 -2.82 -8.29 9.77
C LEU A 88 -1.67 -8.22 8.78
N TYR A 89 -1.86 -8.83 7.62
CA TYR A 89 -0.95 -8.74 6.49
C TYR A 89 -1.71 -8.75 5.17
N TYR A 90 -1.02 -8.45 4.07
CA TYR A 90 -1.55 -8.63 2.72
C TYR A 90 -0.56 -9.36 1.82
N VAL A 91 -1.09 -9.92 0.73
CA VAL A 91 -0.32 -10.59 -0.31
C VAL A 91 -0.79 -10.09 -1.66
N ILE A 92 0.15 -9.93 -2.60
CA ILE A 92 -0.16 -9.59 -4.00
C ILE A 92 0.29 -10.75 -4.87
N TYR A 93 -0.63 -11.33 -5.63
CA TYR A 93 -0.37 -12.57 -6.37
C TYR A 93 -1.24 -12.72 -7.61
N SER A 94 -0.82 -13.65 -8.48
CA SER A 94 -1.61 -14.21 -9.57
C SER A 94 -1.68 -15.73 -9.36
N ASP A 95 -2.88 -16.29 -9.19
CA ASP A 95 -3.12 -17.74 -8.93
C ASP A 95 -2.83 -18.59 -10.18
N LYS A 96 -1.54 -18.80 -10.51
CA LYS A 96 -1.10 -19.47 -11.74
C LYS A 96 -1.48 -20.95 -11.74
N ASN A 97 -1.38 -21.60 -10.58
CA ASN A 97 -1.79 -22.99 -10.39
C ASN A 97 -3.32 -23.19 -10.22
N MET A 98 -4.08 -22.08 -10.15
CA MET A 98 -5.54 -22.08 -10.01
C MET A 98 -6.06 -22.81 -8.75
N MET A 99 -5.25 -22.92 -7.70
CA MET A 99 -5.64 -23.59 -6.45
C MET A 99 -6.45 -22.66 -5.53
N GLY A 100 -6.49 -21.35 -5.81
CA GLY A 100 -7.25 -20.37 -5.04
C GLY A 100 -6.53 -19.84 -3.81
N HIS A 101 -5.26 -20.20 -3.61
CA HIS A 101 -4.42 -19.77 -2.50
C HIS A 101 -3.12 -19.16 -3.03
N PRO A 102 -2.68 -18.00 -2.49
CA PRO A 102 -1.43 -17.38 -2.92
C PRO A 102 -0.23 -18.25 -2.54
N ASN A 103 0.70 -18.40 -3.46
CA ASN A 103 2.02 -18.95 -3.19
C ASN A 103 3.08 -17.85 -3.28
N LYS A 104 4.15 -18.00 -2.51
CA LYS A 104 5.27 -17.05 -2.48
C LYS A 104 5.87 -16.84 -3.88
N GLN A 105 6.09 -17.91 -4.63
CA GLN A 105 6.65 -17.87 -5.99
C GLN A 105 5.70 -17.27 -7.02
N GLU A 106 4.40 -17.23 -6.72
CA GLU A 106 3.36 -16.59 -7.54
C GLU A 106 3.08 -15.14 -7.14
N SER A 107 3.73 -14.68 -6.07
CA SER A 107 3.55 -13.34 -5.53
C SER A 107 4.40 -12.32 -6.27
N LEU A 108 3.89 -11.09 -6.32
CA LEU A 108 4.60 -9.97 -6.91
C LEU A 108 5.90 -9.70 -6.15
N LYS A 109 6.97 -9.37 -6.87
CA LYS A 109 8.18 -8.84 -6.25
C LYS A 109 8.13 -7.32 -6.27
N ASP A 110 8.51 -6.73 -5.15
CA ASP A 110 8.75 -5.29 -5.06
C ASP A 110 9.94 -4.95 -6.00
N PRO A 111 9.77 -4.04 -6.97
CA PRO A 111 10.78 -3.75 -7.98
C PRO A 111 12.01 -3.04 -7.40
N LEU A 112 11.88 -2.38 -6.25
CA LEU A 112 12.97 -1.67 -5.60
C LEU A 112 13.79 -2.60 -4.72
N SER A 113 13.13 -3.47 -3.93
CA SER A 113 13.82 -4.35 -2.99
C SER A 113 14.06 -5.78 -3.51
N ASN A 114 13.43 -6.15 -4.63
CA ASN A 114 13.40 -7.50 -5.19
C ASN A 114 12.88 -8.57 -4.21
N LYS A 115 12.12 -8.16 -3.19
CA LYS A 115 11.50 -9.04 -2.19
C LYS A 115 10.07 -9.36 -2.55
N TYR A 116 9.62 -10.57 -2.23
CA TYR A 116 8.24 -10.98 -2.44
C TYR A 116 7.29 -10.18 -1.54
N ILE A 117 6.20 -9.69 -2.13
CA ILE A 117 5.06 -9.09 -1.42
C ILE A 117 4.15 -10.23 -0.95
N TYR A 118 4.69 -11.00 -0.01
CA TYR A 118 4.11 -12.22 0.51
C TYR A 118 4.43 -12.37 2.00
N SER A 119 3.48 -12.90 2.76
CA SER A 119 3.74 -13.52 4.06
C SER A 119 2.80 -14.70 4.25
N SER A 120 3.14 -15.57 5.20
CA SER A 120 2.27 -16.65 5.65
C SER A 120 1.48 -16.22 6.89
N ASN A 121 0.56 -17.06 7.35
CA ASN A 121 -0.17 -16.82 8.60
C ASN A 121 0.72 -16.85 9.86
N GLN A 122 2.01 -17.18 9.74
CA GLN A 122 3.00 -17.00 10.81
C GLN A 122 3.42 -15.54 10.98
N CYS A 123 3.19 -14.70 9.97
CA CYS A 123 3.53 -13.27 9.99
C CYS A 123 4.98 -13.01 10.42
N SER A 124 5.89 -13.86 9.99
CA SER A 124 7.34 -13.69 10.13
C SER A 124 7.88 -12.92 8.92
N VAL A 125 8.99 -12.21 9.14
CA VAL A 125 9.77 -11.61 8.07
C VAL A 125 10.83 -12.63 7.65
N ASP A 126 10.75 -13.12 6.42
CA ASP A 126 11.82 -13.90 5.80
C ASP A 126 12.76 -12.97 5.02
N ASN A 127 14.01 -13.40 4.81
CA ASN A 127 15.03 -12.59 4.12
C ASN A 127 14.61 -12.08 2.74
N ASP A 128 13.85 -12.89 2.01
CA ASP A 128 13.37 -12.63 0.64
C ASP A 128 11.92 -12.11 0.59
N THR A 129 11.28 -11.85 1.73
CA THR A 129 9.93 -11.25 1.81
C THR A 129 9.99 -9.82 2.30
N SER A 130 9.12 -8.96 1.75
CA SER A 130 9.05 -7.56 2.16
C SER A 130 8.37 -7.48 3.52
N LYS A 131 9.07 -6.92 4.52
CA LYS A 131 8.48 -6.71 5.85
C LYS A 131 7.23 -5.83 5.82
N TYR A 132 7.15 -4.91 4.85
CA TYR A 132 6.04 -3.96 4.69
C TYR A 132 4.70 -4.61 4.33
N VAL A 133 4.66 -5.93 4.13
CA VAL A 133 3.40 -6.69 4.02
C VAL A 133 2.71 -6.88 5.37
N LEU A 134 3.45 -6.78 6.48
CA LEU A 134 2.96 -7.00 7.84
C LEU A 134 2.38 -5.70 8.40
N LEU A 135 1.12 -5.43 8.13
CA LEU A 135 0.45 -4.17 8.47
C LEU A 135 0.44 -3.89 9.98
N THR A 136 0.15 -4.90 10.79
CA THR A 136 0.14 -4.72 12.25
C THR A 136 1.54 -4.61 12.83
N LYS A 137 2.49 -5.46 12.38
CA LYS A 137 3.83 -5.50 12.97
C LYS A 137 4.71 -4.32 12.56
N GLU A 138 4.65 -3.89 11.30
CA GLU A 138 5.47 -2.76 10.84
C GLU A 138 4.83 -1.40 11.10
N PHE A 139 3.50 -1.29 11.01
CA PHE A 139 2.82 0.01 11.04
C PHE A 139 1.82 0.17 12.19
N GLY A 140 1.54 -0.88 12.97
CA GLY A 140 0.58 -0.80 14.07
C GLY A 140 -0.88 -0.69 13.63
N ILE A 141 -1.23 -1.16 12.43
CA ILE A 141 -2.62 -1.24 11.97
C ILE A 141 -3.33 -2.38 12.69
N GLU A 142 -4.45 -2.10 13.35
CA GLU A 142 -5.21 -3.09 14.12
C GLU A 142 -6.43 -3.62 13.37
N LYS A 143 -7.01 -2.81 12.49
CA LYS A 143 -8.21 -3.20 11.76
C LYS A 143 -8.20 -2.65 10.34
N ILE A 144 -8.78 -3.44 9.43
CA ILE A 144 -9.02 -3.08 8.05
C ILE A 144 -10.48 -3.36 7.74
N ASP A 145 -11.16 -2.41 7.11
CA ASP A 145 -12.52 -2.62 6.58
C ASP A 145 -12.58 -2.29 5.10
N VAL A 146 -13.03 -3.25 4.30
CA VAL A 146 -13.11 -3.16 2.84
C VAL A 146 -14.58 -3.14 2.43
N SER A 147 -15.06 -2.01 1.90
CA SER A 147 -16.49 -1.81 1.61
C SER A 147 -17.04 -2.77 0.54
N CYS A 148 -16.18 -3.24 -0.36
CA CYS A 148 -16.56 -4.17 -1.42
C CYS A 148 -16.31 -5.65 -1.09
N LYS A 149 -15.98 -5.99 0.17
CA LYS A 149 -15.86 -7.40 0.60
C LYS A 149 -17.21 -8.12 0.43
N MET A 150 -17.15 -9.43 0.15
CA MET A 150 -18.34 -10.21 -0.19
C MET A 150 -18.51 -11.46 0.66
N ASP A 151 -17.45 -11.86 1.35
CA ASP A 151 -17.33 -13.03 2.20
C ASP A 151 -16.91 -12.59 3.61
N SER A 152 -16.83 -13.54 4.55
CA SER A 152 -16.30 -13.32 5.91
C SER A 152 -14.78 -13.02 5.93
N SER A 153 -14.15 -12.87 4.76
CA SER A 153 -12.74 -12.49 4.68
C SER A 153 -12.54 -10.99 4.92
N LEU A 154 -11.30 -10.61 5.22
CA LEU A 154 -10.91 -9.20 5.34
C LEU A 154 -11.04 -8.41 4.02
N GLY A 155 -11.23 -9.09 2.90
CA GLY A 155 -11.39 -8.49 1.58
C GLY A 155 -10.20 -8.76 0.66
N LYS A 156 -10.50 -8.70 -0.64
CA LYS A 156 -9.52 -8.84 -1.72
C LYS A 156 -9.95 -7.97 -2.89
N ILE A 157 -8.99 -7.41 -3.61
CA ILE A 157 -9.20 -6.59 -4.80
C ILE A 157 -8.41 -7.21 -5.93
N SER A 158 -9.08 -7.52 -7.04
CA SER A 158 -8.46 -8.02 -8.26
C SER A 158 -8.60 -6.99 -9.37
N PHE A 159 -7.55 -6.87 -10.19
CA PHE A 159 -7.53 -5.98 -11.34
C PHE A 159 -7.51 -6.82 -12.62
N GLY A 160 -8.32 -6.43 -13.60
CA GLY A 160 -8.28 -7.02 -14.93
C GLY A 160 -7.36 -6.23 -15.87
N GLU A 161 -6.88 -6.92 -16.90
CA GLU A 161 -6.20 -6.34 -18.06
C GLU A 161 -7.10 -5.37 -18.85
N ASP A 162 -8.41 -5.48 -18.68
CA ASP A 162 -9.46 -4.60 -19.20
C ASP A 162 -9.59 -3.26 -18.43
N GLY A 163 -8.80 -3.07 -17.37
CA GLY A 163 -8.86 -1.90 -16.50
C GLY A 163 -9.99 -1.92 -15.46
N PHE A 164 -10.85 -2.95 -15.47
CA PHE A 164 -11.90 -3.08 -14.47
C PHE A 164 -11.38 -3.65 -13.14
N VAL A 165 -12.11 -3.33 -12.09
CA VAL A 165 -11.83 -3.78 -10.73
C VAL A 165 -12.85 -4.82 -10.31
N TYR A 166 -12.39 -5.83 -9.59
CA TYR A 166 -13.18 -6.98 -9.17
C TYR A 166 -13.01 -7.23 -7.68
N LYS A 167 -14.10 -7.57 -6.98
CA LYS A 167 -14.08 -7.86 -5.53
C LYS A 167 -13.63 -9.28 -5.17
N LYS A 168 -13.57 -10.19 -6.15
CA LYS A 168 -12.97 -11.54 -6.02
C LYS A 168 -12.77 -12.20 -7.38
N LEU A 169 -12.01 -13.27 -7.38
CA LEU A 169 -11.84 -14.18 -8.52
C LEU A 169 -13.00 -15.18 -8.59
N SER A 170 -13.48 -15.52 -9.79
CA SER A 170 -14.47 -16.59 -9.97
C SER A 170 -13.82 -17.96 -10.17
N ASN A 171 -14.41 -19.00 -9.57
CA ASN A 171 -13.98 -20.40 -9.74
C ASN A 171 -14.67 -21.11 -10.91
N ASN A 172 -15.72 -20.52 -11.47
CA ASN A 172 -16.53 -21.10 -12.53
C ASN A 172 -16.01 -20.68 -13.90
N LYS A 173 -16.28 -21.51 -14.91
CA LYS A 173 -15.95 -21.21 -16.31
C LYS A 173 -16.76 -20.00 -16.80
N ASN A 174 -16.14 -19.16 -17.63
CA ASN A 174 -16.77 -18.02 -18.31
C ASN A 174 -17.36 -16.91 -17.41
N GLU A 175 -17.15 -16.95 -16.09
CA GLU A 175 -17.62 -15.93 -15.15
C GLU A 175 -16.63 -14.75 -14.95
N HIS A 176 -15.92 -14.38 -16.01
CA HIS A 176 -14.87 -13.37 -15.99
C HIS A 176 -15.36 -11.96 -15.56
N TYR A 177 -16.62 -11.60 -15.80
CA TYR A 177 -17.18 -10.31 -15.37
C TYR A 177 -17.99 -10.34 -14.07
N LYS A 178 -18.27 -11.51 -13.49
CA LYS A 178 -19.28 -11.68 -12.43
C LYS A 178 -19.06 -10.83 -11.18
N TYR A 179 -17.80 -10.58 -10.83
CA TYR A 179 -17.44 -9.88 -9.59
C TYR A 179 -16.90 -8.47 -9.84
N LYS A 180 -17.19 -7.89 -11.01
CA LYS A 180 -16.88 -6.49 -11.29
C LYS A 180 -17.58 -5.60 -10.25
N ILE A 181 -16.89 -4.59 -9.75
CA ILE A 181 -17.49 -3.59 -8.86
C ILE A 181 -18.20 -2.52 -9.68
N ASN A 182 -19.36 -2.06 -9.19
CA ASN A 182 -20.19 -1.03 -9.84
C ASN A 182 -20.24 0.29 -9.04
N LYS A 183 -19.53 0.34 -7.91
CA LYS A 183 -19.40 1.49 -7.02
C LYS A 183 -17.97 1.52 -6.49
N PRO A 184 -17.42 2.69 -6.13
CA PRO A 184 -16.07 2.79 -5.58
C PRO A 184 -15.89 1.86 -4.38
N CYS A 185 -14.75 1.17 -4.32
CA CYS A 185 -14.38 0.37 -3.16
C CYS A 185 -13.53 1.21 -2.21
N ILE A 186 -13.87 1.20 -0.93
CA ILE A 186 -13.19 1.98 0.12
C ILE A 186 -12.51 1.00 1.06
N ILE A 187 -11.20 1.17 1.24
CA ILE A 187 -10.40 0.45 2.22
C ILE A 187 -10.12 1.42 3.37
N LYS A 188 -10.62 1.10 4.56
CA LYS A 188 -10.39 1.88 5.78
C LYS A 188 -9.36 1.17 6.66
N LEU A 189 -8.32 1.89 7.05
CA LEU A 189 -7.32 1.44 8.01
C LEU A 189 -7.58 2.09 9.36
N TYR A 190 -7.34 1.35 10.44
CA TYR A 190 -7.43 1.82 11.82
C TYR A 190 -6.12 1.49 12.54
N ASP A 191 -5.54 2.48 13.22
CA ASP A 191 -4.42 2.26 14.13
C ASP A 191 -4.89 2.00 15.57
N LYS A 192 -3.94 1.76 16.47
CA LYS A 192 -4.18 1.53 17.91
C LYS A 192 -4.88 2.69 18.62
N ASN A 193 -4.72 3.90 18.10
CA ASN A 193 -5.30 5.12 18.65
C ASN A 193 -6.66 5.43 17.99
N ASN A 194 -7.19 4.49 17.20
CA ASN A 194 -8.41 4.63 16.41
C ASN A 194 -8.35 5.78 15.38
N ASN A 195 -7.15 6.23 15.00
CA ASN A 195 -6.99 7.10 13.85
C ASN A 195 -7.33 6.32 12.59
N THR A 196 -7.93 7.01 11.61
CA THR A 196 -8.40 6.36 10.40
C THR A 196 -7.82 6.99 9.15
N ARG A 197 -7.62 6.14 8.13
CA ARG A 197 -7.30 6.55 6.76
C ARG A 197 -8.14 5.75 5.77
N GLU A 198 -8.65 6.43 4.75
CA GLU A 198 -9.48 5.82 3.72
C GLU A 198 -8.77 5.87 2.36
N ILE A 199 -8.65 4.72 1.71
CA ILE A 199 -8.18 4.58 0.33
C ILE A 199 -9.39 4.28 -0.55
N VAL A 200 -9.56 5.03 -1.63
CA VAL A 200 -10.65 4.85 -2.59
C VAL A 200 -10.10 4.23 -3.87
N ILE A 201 -10.82 3.22 -4.37
CA ILE A 201 -10.57 2.58 -5.66
C ILE A 201 -11.81 2.79 -6.53
N GLU A 202 -11.64 3.56 -7.61
CA GLU A 202 -12.70 3.84 -8.56
C GLU A 202 -13.11 2.60 -9.35
N HIS A 203 -14.40 2.41 -9.54
CA HIS A 203 -14.93 1.18 -10.14
C HIS A 203 -14.72 1.08 -11.66
N THR A 204 -14.74 2.22 -12.34
CA THR A 204 -14.63 2.28 -13.81
C THR A 204 -13.18 2.23 -14.28
N THR A 205 -12.28 2.95 -13.59
CA THR A 205 -10.90 3.16 -14.05
C THR A 205 -9.85 2.45 -13.20
N GLY A 206 -10.22 1.94 -12.01
CA GLY A 206 -9.25 1.48 -11.02
C GLY A 206 -8.30 2.59 -10.56
N TYR A 207 -8.69 3.87 -10.66
CA TYR A 207 -7.94 4.97 -10.09
C TYR A 207 -7.92 4.85 -8.56
N ILE A 208 -6.73 5.00 -7.97
CA ILE A 208 -6.48 4.76 -6.55
C ILE A 208 -5.93 6.03 -5.93
N TYR A 209 -6.61 6.52 -4.90
CA TYR A 209 -6.21 7.73 -4.16
C TYR A 209 -6.61 7.64 -2.69
N GLN A 210 -5.93 8.42 -1.87
CA GLN A 210 -6.31 8.61 -0.48
C GLN A 210 -7.45 9.63 -0.42
N LYS A 211 -8.53 9.30 0.32
CA LYS A 211 -9.59 10.27 0.55
C LYS A 211 -9.06 11.39 1.47
N PRO A 212 -9.27 12.66 1.13
CA PRO A 212 -8.84 13.76 1.99
C PRO A 212 -9.52 13.64 3.35
N HIS A 213 -8.71 13.71 4.40
CA HIS A 213 -9.19 13.77 5.77
C HIS A 213 -9.86 15.14 5.95
N LYS A 214 -11.14 15.18 6.37
CA LYS A 214 -11.75 16.44 6.78
C LYS A 214 -11.09 16.84 8.10
N ILE A 215 -10.38 17.96 8.09
CA ILE A 215 -9.85 18.62 9.29
C ILE A 215 -11.03 19.20 10.06
#